data_AF-A0A968FVF7-F1
#
_entry.id   AF-A0A968FVF7-F1
#
_cell.length_a   1.000
_cell.length_b   1.000
_cell.length_c   1.000
_cell.angle_alpha   90.00
_cell.angle_beta   90.00
_cell.angle_gamma   90.00
#
_symmetry.space_group_name_H-M   'P 1'
#
loop_
_entity.id
_entity.type
_entity.pdbx_description
1 polymer ?
#
loop_
_entity_poly.entity_id
_entity_poly.type
_entity_poly.pdbx_seq_one_letter_code
_entity_poly.pdbx_strand_id
1 'polypeptide(L)' 'TLSAAQNLMFFGRIYGLRGKQLRSRVAEVLEMVGLTDRAKDKIEDYSGGMKRRINIAA' A
#
# COMPACT_ATOMS: atom_id res chain seq x y z
N THR A 1 -5.70 -2.19 -13.00
CA THR A 1 -4.53 -2.06 -12.09
C THR A 1 -5.02 -1.87 -10.67
N LEU A 2 -4.23 -2.29 -9.67
CA LEU A 2 -4.60 -2.20 -8.26
C LEU A 2 -4.34 -0.79 -7.71
N SER A 3 -5.12 -0.38 -6.73
CA SER A 3 -4.80 0.79 -5.88
C SER A 3 -3.62 0.49 -4.97
N ALA A 4 -2.99 1.54 -4.41
CA ALA A 4 -1.91 1.38 -3.45
C ALA A 4 -2.32 0.51 -2.25
N ALA A 5 -3.50 0.76 -1.67
CA ALA A 5 -4.02 -0.06 -0.58
C ALA A 5 -4.24 -1.52 -1.00
N GLN A 6 -4.79 -1.77 -2.19
CA GLN A 6 -5.00 -3.14 -2.69
C GLN A 6 -3.69 -3.88 -2.98
N ASN A 7 -2.69 -3.18 -3.48
CA ASN A 7 -1.36 -3.73 -3.71
C ASN A 7 -0.69 -4.13 -2.39
N LEU A 8 -0.70 -3.23 -1.39
CA LEU A 8 -0.18 -3.54 -0.06
C LEU A 8 -0.96 -4.67 0.62
N MET A 9 -2.28 -4.71 0.45
CA MET A 9 -3.10 -5.83 0.94
C MET A 9 -2.74 -7.16 0.26
N PHE A 10 -2.41 -7.14 -1.03
CA PHE A 10 -2.01 -8.32 -1.78
C PHE A 10 -0.68 -8.88 -1.25
N PHE A 11 0.36 -8.04 -1.15
CA PHE A 11 1.65 -8.46 -0.59
C PHE A 11 1.54 -8.86 0.88
N GLY A 12 0.80 -8.11 1.70
CA GLY A 12 0.58 -8.47 3.10
C GLY A 12 -0.07 -9.85 3.26
N ARG A 13 -1.00 -10.25 2.37
CA ARG A 13 -1.58 -11.61 2.37
C ARG A 13 -0.55 -12.67 2.00
N ILE A 14 0.35 -12.39 1.05
CA ILE A 14 1.46 -13.30 0.70
C ILE A 14 2.37 -13.52 1.92
N TYR A 15 2.62 -12.47 2.71
CA TYR A 15 3.36 -12.56 3.97
C TYR A 15 2.55 -13.12 5.15
N GLY A 16 1.35 -13.64 4.91
CA GLY A 16 0.53 -14.31 5.94
C GLY A 16 -0.33 -13.37 6.80
N LEU A 17 -0.31 -12.05 6.56
CA LEU A 17 -1.16 -11.11 7.28
C LEU A 17 -2.62 -11.23 6.83
N ARG A 18 -3.55 -11.23 7.79
CA ARG A 18 -4.98 -11.36 7.53
C ARG A 18 -5.83 -10.45 8.43
N GLY A 19 -7.10 -10.29 8.05
CA GLY A 19 -8.10 -9.63 8.88
C GLY A 19 -7.72 -8.21 9.31
N LYS A 20 -7.85 -7.94 10.62
CA LYS A 20 -7.55 -6.62 11.21
C LYS A 20 -6.06 -6.28 11.12
N GLN A 21 -5.17 -7.26 11.32
CA GLN A 21 -3.73 -7.05 11.28
C GLN A 21 -3.25 -6.57 9.91
N LEU A 22 -3.76 -7.17 8.84
CA LEU A 22 -3.49 -6.74 7.47
C LEU A 22 -3.92 -5.28 7.25
N ARG A 23 -5.13 -4.93 7.67
CA ARG A 23 -5.68 -3.57 7.48
C ARG A 23 -4.87 -2.54 8.26
N SER A 24 -4.53 -2.85 9.52
CA SER A 24 -3.69 -1.98 10.35
C SER A 24 -2.31 -1.79 9.74
N ARG A 25 -1.67 -2.87 9.27
CA ARG A 25 -0.35 -2.78 8.64
C ARG A 25 -0.36 -1.95 7.36
N VAL A 26 -1.38 -2.13 6.52
CA VAL A 26 -1.55 -1.34 5.29
C VAL A 26 -1.72 0.14 5.61
N ALA A 27 -2.53 0.48 6.62
CA ALA A 27 -2.73 1.87 7.04
C ALA A 27 -1.42 2.50 7.56
N GLU A 28 -0.69 1.78 8.42
CA GLU A 28 0.60 2.21 8.97
C GLU A 28 1.63 2.43 7.85
N VAL A 29 1.71 1.52 6.89
CA VAL A 29 2.61 1.65 5.74
C VAL A 29 2.28 2.90 4.92
N LEU A 30 1.01 3.10 4.59
CA LEU A 30 0.56 4.27 3.82
C LEU A 30 0.86 5.58 4.53
N GLU A 31 0.72 5.61 5.86
CA GLU A 31 1.07 6.77 6.68
C GLU A 31 2.59 7.01 6.67
N MET A 32 3.38 5.96 6.88
CA MET A 32 4.85 6.04 6.88
C MET A 32 5.42 6.58 5.58
N VAL A 33 4.83 6.24 4.44
CA VAL A 33 5.28 6.71 3.12
C VAL A 33 4.58 8.00 2.64
N GLY A 34 3.70 8.56 3.47
CA GLY A 34 2.96 9.79 3.19
C GLY A 34 1.99 9.67 2.02
N LEU A 35 1.29 8.53 1.88
CA LEU A 35 0.37 8.23 0.78
C LEU A 35 -1.04 7.88 1.24
N THR A 36 -1.39 8.14 2.50
CA THR A 36 -2.72 7.90 3.07
C THR A 36 -3.84 8.52 2.23
N ASP A 37 -3.72 9.79 1.84
CA ASP A 37 -4.74 10.51 1.05
C ASP A 37 -4.91 9.94 -0.37
N ARG A 38 -3.90 9.21 -0.84
CA ARG A 38 -3.82 8.63 -2.18
C ARG A 38 -4.04 7.12 -2.16
N ALA A 39 -4.41 6.53 -1.02
CA ALA A 39 -4.47 5.09 -0.82
C ALA A 39 -5.40 4.36 -1.81
N LYS A 40 -6.44 5.04 -2.28
CA LYS A 40 -7.45 4.50 -3.21
C LYS A 40 -7.13 4.77 -4.68
N ASP A 41 -6.18 5.66 -4.96
CA ASP A 41 -5.73 5.94 -6.31
C ASP A 41 -5.00 4.71 -6.87
N LYS A 42 -5.07 4.54 -8.19
CA LYS A 42 -4.38 3.44 -8.85
C LYS A 42 -2.87 3.67 -8.83
N ILE A 43 -2.09 2.60 -8.65
CA ILE A 43 -0.62 2.70 -8.69
C ILE A 43 -0.13 3.24 -10.04
N GLU A 44 -0.84 3.01 -11.13
CA GLU A 44 -0.44 3.52 -12.45
C GLU A 44 -0.36 5.05 -12.50
N ASP A 45 -1.25 5.72 -11.77
CA ASP A 45 -1.36 7.19 -11.69
C ASP A 45 -0.30 7.82 -10.76
N TYR A 46 0.45 6.99 -10.04
CA TYR A 46 1.51 7.47 -9.16
C TYR A 46 2.72 7.97 -9.96
N SER A 47 3.28 9.10 -9.50
CA SER A 47 4.60 9.53 -9.96
C SER A 47 5.66 8.45 -9.67
N GLY A 48 6.79 8.48 -10.39
CA GLY A 48 7.87 7.52 -10.19
C GLY A 48 8.35 7.47 -8.72
N GLY A 49 8.41 8.61 -8.05
CA GLY A 49 8.77 8.69 -6.63
C GLY A 49 7.75 8.02 -5.71
N MET A 50 6.44 8.20 -5.98
CA MET A 50 5.37 7.55 -5.22
C MET A 50 5.37 6.03 -5.42
N LYS A 51 5.60 5.56 -6.66
CA LYS A 51 5.76 4.13 -6.97
C LYS A 51 6.94 3.52 -6.21
N ARG A 52 8.08 4.22 -6.20
CA ARG A 52 9.27 3.77 -5.46
C ARG A 52 9.02 3.68 -3.96
N ARG A 53 8.32 4.65 -3.36
CA ARG A 53 7.97 4.61 -1.94
C ARG A 53 7.04 3.45 -1.58
N ILE A 54 5.98 3.20 -2.37
CA ILE A 54 5.11 2.02 -2.16
C ILE A 54 5.88 0.71 -2.28
N ASN A 55 6.74 0.57 -3.30
CA ASN A 55 7.48 -0.67 -3.52
C ASN A 55 8.49 -0.96 -2.41
N ILE A 56 9.04 0.06 -1.74
CA ILE A 56 9.94 -0.12 -0.61
C ILE A 56 9.18 -0.54 0.67
N ALA A 57 7.90 -0.19 0.77
CA ALA A 57 7.10 -0.43 1.96
C ALA A 57 6.11 -1.62 1.85
N ALA A 58 6.00 -2.21 0.66
CA ALA A 58 5.21 -3.42 0.38
C ALA A 58 5.96 -4.70 0.81
#